data_AF-A0A0Q5ZIW9-F1
#
_entry.id   AF-A0A0Q5ZIW9-F1
#
_cell.length_a   1.000
_cell.length_b   1.000
_cell.length_c   1.000
_cell.angle_alpha   90.00
_cell.angle_beta   90.00
_cell.angle_gamma   90.00
#
_symmetry.space_group_name_H-M   'P 1'
#
loop_
_entity.id
_entity.type
_entity.pdbx_description
1 polymer ?
#
loop_
_entity_poly.entity_id
_entity_poly.type
_entity_poly.pdbx_seq_one_letter_code
_entity_poly.pdbx_strand_id
1 'polypeptide(L)'
;MMKQIIILFFLMSLLLQCQTKNEPMPTTDFYISEQKITYKNQDLPFGKPVEDWVKIFGKYSRRPFKSIYVWDKLGIHISESDESEDIDELHIFFMNLDSPLAEEGVLDFAEGYYMNTDKNPKNYEYPYTIYTKPINVEGAEVKQGMKISEINKERESKDLEPISYIDANMNGKVEQGPEEEANGYFSNYGAKNNPQQQREEEKKNFYHIMFRQTSGEVEYIRIVQDKGQEYFKY
;
A
#
# COMPACT_ATOMS: atom_id res chain seq x y z
N MET A 1 22.26 -54.71 6.42
CA MET A 1 21.98 -53.77 5.32
C MET A 1 20.70 -52.94 5.54
N MET A 2 19.57 -53.54 5.91
CA MET A 2 18.28 -52.82 6.06
C MET A 2 18.24 -51.79 7.22
N LYS A 3 18.96 -52.03 8.33
CA LYS A 3 19.04 -51.09 9.47
C LYS A 3 19.82 -49.79 9.17
N GLN A 4 20.80 -49.83 8.27
CA GLN A 4 21.59 -48.63 7.91
C GLN A 4 20.81 -47.69 6.98
N ILE A 5 19.93 -48.24 6.13
CA ILE A 5 19.08 -47.45 5.21
C ILE A 5 18.00 -46.68 5.98
N ILE A 6 17.44 -47.26 7.04
CA ILE A 6 16.40 -46.63 7.88
C ILE A 6 16.97 -45.42 8.64
N ILE A 7 18.21 -45.52 9.13
CA ILE A 7 18.88 -44.41 9.84
C ILE A 7 19.19 -43.26 8.88
N LEU A 8 19.58 -43.56 7.63
CA LEU A 8 19.87 -42.54 6.63
C LEU A 8 18.62 -41.76 6.22
N PHE A 9 17.47 -42.44 6.07
CA PHE A 9 16.18 -41.77 5.79
C PHE A 9 15.71 -40.89 6.95
N PHE A 10 15.95 -41.30 8.19
CA PHE A 10 15.57 -40.53 9.38
C PHE A 10 16.47 -39.28 9.60
N LEU A 11 17.76 -39.36 9.24
CA LEU A 11 18.65 -38.20 9.24
C LEU A 11 18.31 -37.21 8.12
N MET A 12 17.86 -37.70 6.96
CA MET A 12 17.50 -36.86 5.82
C MET A 12 16.17 -36.13 6.04
N SER A 13 15.23 -36.70 6.80
CA SER A 13 13.98 -36.01 7.19
C SER A 13 14.20 -34.92 8.24
N LEU A 14 15.28 -35.00 9.04
CA LEU A 14 15.66 -33.94 9.98
C LEU A 14 16.32 -32.75 9.28
N LEU A 15 16.94 -32.95 8.11
CA LEU A 15 17.55 -31.88 7.31
C LEU A 15 16.54 -31.12 6.42
N LEU A 16 15.32 -31.63 6.27
CA LEU A 16 14.21 -30.98 5.53
C LEU A 16 13.30 -30.11 6.42
N GLN A 17 13.53 -30.09 7.73
CA GLN A 17 12.93 -29.08 8.60
C GLN A 17 13.75 -27.79 8.52
N CYS A 18 13.76 -27.18 7.33
CA CYS A 18 14.01 -25.75 7.21
C CYS A 18 12.84 -25.07 7.92
N GLN A 19 12.98 -24.88 9.24
CA GLN A 19 12.10 -23.98 9.97
C GLN A 19 12.43 -22.59 9.45
N THR A 20 11.70 -22.13 8.43
CA THR A 20 11.45 -20.70 8.28
C THR A 20 10.84 -20.27 9.61
N LYS A 21 11.67 -19.68 10.47
CA LYS A 21 11.20 -18.95 11.64
C LYS A 21 10.47 -17.73 11.10
N ASN A 22 9.26 -17.94 10.62
CA ASN A 22 8.33 -16.85 10.42
C ASN A 22 7.93 -16.44 11.83
N GLU A 23 8.62 -15.44 12.38
CA GLU A 23 8.15 -14.79 13.58
C GLU A 23 6.68 -14.40 13.35
N PRO A 24 5.78 -14.69 14.31
CA PRO A 24 4.39 -14.31 14.16
C PRO A 24 4.34 -12.79 14.00
N MET A 25 3.80 -12.33 12.88
CA MET A 25 3.71 -10.90 12.62
C MET A 25 2.93 -10.21 13.73
N PRO A 26 3.29 -8.96 14.07
CA PRO A 26 2.54 -8.21 15.05
C PRO A 26 1.07 -8.12 14.66
N THR A 27 0.21 -8.01 15.67
CA THR A 27 -1.23 -7.82 15.47
C THR A 27 -1.45 -6.48 14.77
N THR A 28 -1.65 -6.52 13.46
CA THR A 28 -2.00 -5.37 12.64
C THR A 28 -3.52 -5.31 12.44
N ASP A 29 -4.08 -4.10 12.33
CA ASP A 29 -5.46 -3.98 11.88
C ASP A 29 -5.55 -4.21 10.36
N PHE A 30 -4.59 -3.76 9.54
CA PHE A 30 -4.60 -3.95 8.09
C PHE A 30 -3.72 -5.11 7.63
N TYR A 31 -4.27 -5.98 6.80
CA TYR A 31 -3.53 -6.91 5.96
C TYR A 31 -3.82 -6.62 4.49
N ILE A 32 -2.78 -6.35 3.73
CA ILE A 32 -2.84 -5.89 2.35
C ILE A 32 -2.08 -6.89 1.50
N SER A 33 -2.76 -7.52 0.56
CA SER A 33 -2.14 -8.23 -0.56
C SER A 33 -2.87 -7.92 -1.85
N GLU A 34 -2.19 -8.18 -2.95
CA GLU A 34 -2.73 -8.09 -4.30
C GLU A 34 -4.06 -8.82 -4.52
N GLN A 35 -4.41 -9.83 -3.70
CA GLN A 35 -5.66 -10.59 -3.85
C GLN A 35 -6.67 -10.30 -2.74
N LYS A 36 -6.23 -9.74 -1.62
CA LYS A 36 -7.08 -9.59 -0.45
C LYS A 36 -6.63 -8.44 0.44
N ILE A 37 -7.57 -7.55 0.74
CA ILE A 37 -7.39 -6.49 1.72
C ILE A 37 -8.36 -6.72 2.88
N THR A 38 -7.86 -6.67 4.11
CA THR A 38 -8.68 -6.75 5.31
C THR A 38 -8.36 -5.65 6.31
N TYR A 39 -9.37 -5.29 7.10
CA TYR A 39 -9.22 -4.48 8.30
C TYR A 39 -9.84 -5.23 9.49
N LYS A 40 -9.07 -5.44 10.55
CA LYS A 40 -9.44 -6.23 11.74
C LYS A 40 -10.02 -7.60 11.39
N ASN A 41 -9.38 -8.28 10.42
CA ASN A 41 -9.78 -9.58 9.87
C ASN A 41 -11.11 -9.57 9.09
N GLN A 42 -11.68 -8.40 8.79
CA GLN A 42 -12.85 -8.26 7.93
C GLN A 42 -12.43 -7.78 6.55
N ASP A 43 -12.94 -8.43 5.51
CA ASP A 43 -12.67 -8.07 4.11
C ASP A 43 -13.18 -6.66 3.80
N LEU A 44 -12.33 -5.85 3.15
CA LEU A 44 -12.74 -4.52 2.73
C LEU A 44 -13.59 -4.59 1.45
N PRO A 45 -14.69 -3.83 1.37
CA PRO A 45 -15.71 -3.99 0.33
C PRO A 45 -15.36 -3.13 -0.90
N PHE A 46 -14.19 -3.33 -1.49
CA PHE A 46 -13.87 -2.73 -2.78
C PHE A 46 -14.87 -3.16 -3.85
N GLY A 47 -15.25 -2.23 -4.75
CA GLY A 47 -16.30 -2.42 -5.73
C GLY A 47 -17.70 -2.44 -5.12
N LYS A 48 -17.86 -1.81 -3.95
CA LYS A 48 -19.13 -1.58 -3.27
C LYS A 48 -19.29 -0.10 -2.92
N PRO A 49 -20.53 0.37 -2.73
CA PRO A 49 -20.78 1.75 -2.37
C PRO A 49 -20.35 2.04 -0.92
N VAL A 50 -20.24 3.33 -0.59
CA VAL A 50 -19.72 3.81 0.71
C VAL A 50 -20.49 3.26 1.92
N GLU A 51 -21.76 2.91 1.78
CA GLU A 51 -22.57 2.34 2.87
C GLU A 51 -21.98 1.03 3.41
N ASP A 52 -21.34 0.23 2.57
CA ASP A 52 -20.67 -1.00 3.01
C ASP A 52 -19.37 -0.70 3.77
N TRP A 53 -18.64 0.34 3.37
CA TRP A 53 -17.47 0.82 4.09
C TRP A 53 -17.83 1.41 5.46
N VAL A 54 -18.95 2.13 5.56
CA VAL A 54 -19.47 2.68 6.82
C VAL A 54 -19.81 1.60 7.84
N LYS A 55 -20.23 0.40 7.41
CA LYS A 55 -20.46 -0.74 8.31
C LYS A 55 -19.17 -1.22 9.00
N ILE A 56 -18.01 -0.99 8.38
CA ILE A 56 -16.69 -1.42 8.88
C ILE A 56 -16.03 -0.30 9.69
N PHE A 57 -15.96 0.90 9.12
CA PHE A 57 -15.21 2.02 9.72
C PHE A 57 -16.08 2.96 10.56
N GLY A 58 -17.40 2.78 10.56
CA GLY A 58 -18.34 3.78 11.07
C GLY A 58 -18.52 4.94 10.11
N LYS A 59 -19.26 5.98 10.51
CA LYS A 59 -19.49 7.16 9.67
C LYS A 59 -18.19 7.92 9.43
N TYR A 60 -17.93 8.28 8.16
CA TYR A 60 -16.81 9.15 7.80
C TYR A 60 -16.92 10.53 8.48
N SER A 61 -15.77 11.18 8.68
CA SER A 61 -15.67 12.47 9.37
C SER A 61 -16.07 13.63 8.46
N ARG A 62 -15.66 13.56 7.18
CA ARG A 62 -15.87 14.63 6.20
C ARG A 62 -15.77 14.12 4.76
N ARG A 63 -16.26 14.95 3.82
CA ARG A 63 -16.30 14.71 2.37
C ARG A 63 -15.78 15.96 1.66
N PRO A 64 -14.44 16.15 1.54
CA PRO A 64 -13.84 17.36 0.94
C PRO A 64 -14.22 17.51 -0.54
N PHE A 65 -14.36 16.37 -1.24
CA PHE A 65 -14.77 16.29 -2.63
C PHE A 65 -15.96 15.34 -2.76
N LYS A 66 -16.73 15.48 -3.85
CA LYS A 66 -17.88 14.59 -4.07
C LYS A 66 -17.44 13.13 -4.06
N SER A 67 -16.34 12.73 -4.69
CA SER A 67 -15.96 11.31 -4.71
C SER A 67 -15.23 10.82 -3.45
N ILE A 68 -14.90 11.66 -2.46
CA ILE A 68 -13.93 11.30 -1.41
C ILE A 68 -14.51 11.32 -0.01
N TYR A 69 -14.32 10.23 0.73
CA TYR A 69 -14.75 10.09 2.11
C TYR A 69 -13.57 9.89 3.05
N VAL A 70 -13.45 10.75 4.07
CA VAL A 70 -12.29 10.79 4.96
C VAL A 70 -12.68 10.36 6.37
N TRP A 71 -11.93 9.42 6.96
CA TRP A 71 -12.01 9.07 8.37
C TRP A 71 -10.82 9.66 9.11
N ASP A 72 -10.97 10.91 9.58
CA ASP A 72 -9.87 11.68 10.16
C ASP A 72 -9.14 10.93 11.28
N LYS A 73 -9.88 10.29 12.19
CA LYS A 73 -9.33 9.54 13.33
C LYS A 73 -8.64 8.23 12.97
N LEU A 74 -8.91 7.69 11.78
CA LEU A 74 -8.28 6.46 11.29
C LEU A 74 -7.06 6.77 10.43
N GLY A 75 -6.92 7.99 9.90
CA GLY A 75 -5.85 8.30 8.96
C GLY A 75 -6.03 7.64 7.60
N ILE A 76 -7.29 7.55 7.14
CA ILE A 76 -7.60 6.98 5.83
C ILE A 76 -8.59 7.85 5.06
N HIS A 77 -8.54 7.74 3.73
CA HIS A 77 -9.66 8.09 2.88
C HIS A 77 -9.95 6.98 1.87
N ILE A 78 -11.14 7.04 1.29
CA ILE A 78 -11.50 6.24 0.12
C ILE A 78 -12.08 7.14 -0.96
N SER A 79 -12.01 6.71 -2.21
CA SER A 79 -12.63 7.40 -3.33
C SER A 79 -13.56 6.50 -4.14
N GLU A 80 -14.66 7.09 -4.59
CA GLU A 80 -15.53 6.55 -5.62
C GLU A 80 -14.81 6.55 -6.97
N SER A 81 -15.13 5.55 -7.77
CA SER A 81 -14.73 5.46 -9.17
C SER A 81 -15.31 6.61 -9.99
N ASP A 82 -14.62 7.02 -11.06
CA ASP A 82 -15.18 8.01 -12.00
C ASP A 82 -16.43 7.49 -12.75
N GLU A 83 -16.54 6.17 -12.88
CA GLU A 83 -17.56 5.51 -13.71
C GLU A 83 -18.77 5.03 -12.92
N SER A 84 -18.68 5.00 -11.58
CA SER A 84 -19.73 4.47 -10.70
C SER A 84 -19.59 5.01 -9.28
N GLU A 85 -20.64 4.91 -8.47
CA GLU A 85 -20.59 5.24 -7.03
C GLU A 85 -19.91 4.14 -6.18
N ASP A 86 -19.28 3.16 -6.83
CA ASP A 86 -18.51 2.11 -6.15
C ASP A 86 -17.13 2.62 -5.78
N ILE A 87 -16.67 2.25 -4.59
CA ILE A 87 -15.32 2.57 -4.11
C ILE A 87 -14.30 1.65 -4.76
N ASP A 88 -13.30 2.22 -5.42
CA ASP A 88 -12.19 1.48 -6.02
C ASP A 88 -10.82 1.85 -5.43
N GLU A 89 -10.70 2.95 -4.67
CA GLU A 89 -9.43 3.31 -4.02
C GLU A 89 -9.54 3.50 -2.50
N LEU A 90 -8.46 3.09 -1.82
CA LEU A 90 -8.20 3.33 -0.40
C LEU A 90 -6.80 3.93 -0.26
N HIS A 91 -6.70 5.00 0.53
CA HIS A 91 -5.43 5.57 0.94
C HIS A 91 -5.27 5.46 2.46
N ILE A 92 -4.10 5.02 2.91
CA ILE A 92 -3.71 4.95 4.31
C ILE A 92 -2.53 5.90 4.52
N PHE A 93 -2.74 6.96 5.30
CA PHE A 93 -1.80 8.07 5.43
C PHE A 93 -0.88 7.90 6.63
N PHE A 94 0.41 8.12 6.40
CA PHE A 94 1.46 8.21 7.42
C PHE A 94 1.94 9.65 7.62
N MET A 95 1.46 10.58 6.80
CA MET A 95 1.67 12.03 6.92
C MET A 95 0.35 12.78 6.78
N ASN A 96 0.28 13.98 7.35
CA ASN A 96 -0.84 14.90 7.21
C ASN A 96 -0.34 16.34 6.98
N LEU A 97 -1.29 17.27 6.90
CA LEU A 97 -1.02 18.69 6.69
C LEU A 97 -0.36 19.42 7.88
N ASP A 98 -0.19 18.76 9.03
CA ASP A 98 0.52 19.31 10.18
C ASP A 98 2.02 18.92 10.18
N SER A 99 2.48 18.16 9.17
CA SER A 99 3.87 17.76 9.05
C SER A 99 4.77 18.90 8.51
N PRO A 100 6.07 18.92 8.84
CA PRO A 100 7.00 19.91 8.27
C PRO A 100 7.02 19.89 6.73
N LEU A 101 6.87 18.72 6.11
CA LEU A 101 6.79 18.56 4.65
C LEU A 101 5.52 19.21 4.05
N ALA A 102 4.46 19.36 4.86
CA ALA A 102 3.27 20.13 4.52
C ALA A 102 3.44 21.65 4.70
N GLU A 103 4.52 22.12 5.31
CA GLU A 103 4.89 23.54 5.27
C GLU A 103 5.77 23.85 4.05
N GLU A 104 6.56 22.87 3.62
CA GLU A 104 7.56 23.00 2.56
C GLU A 104 7.01 23.00 1.12
N GLY A 105 5.77 22.59 0.89
CA GLY A 105 5.22 22.58 -0.47
C GLY A 105 5.09 21.20 -1.12
N VAL A 106 5.55 20.12 -0.48
CA VAL A 106 6.05 18.95 -1.23
C VAL A 106 5.17 17.69 -1.16
N LEU A 107 4.12 17.69 -0.34
CA LEU A 107 3.18 16.56 -0.28
C LEU A 107 2.31 16.48 -1.54
N ASP A 108 1.97 15.25 -1.95
CA ASP A 108 1.33 14.98 -3.25
C ASP A 108 -0.02 15.71 -3.45
N PHE A 109 -0.97 15.56 -2.50
CA PHE A 109 -2.27 16.24 -2.56
C PHE A 109 -2.23 17.67 -2.01
N ALA A 110 -1.05 18.18 -1.65
CA ALA A 110 -0.89 19.51 -1.08
C ALA A 110 -0.59 20.58 -2.13
N GLU A 111 -0.44 20.27 -3.43
CA GLU A 111 -0.24 21.31 -4.46
C GLU A 111 -1.36 22.37 -4.43
N GLY A 112 -2.62 21.95 -4.20
CA GLY A 112 -3.75 22.85 -3.94
C GLY A 112 -3.75 23.51 -2.55
N TYR A 113 -2.94 23.06 -1.59
CA TYR A 113 -2.79 23.65 -0.25
C TYR A 113 -2.02 24.98 -0.30
N TYR A 114 -1.05 25.08 -1.21
CA TYR A 114 -0.21 26.26 -1.34
C TYR A 114 -0.71 27.24 -2.42
N MET A 115 -1.45 26.75 -3.43
CA MET A 115 -2.00 27.58 -4.51
C MET A 115 -3.37 28.21 -4.17
N ASN A 116 -4.10 27.68 -3.18
CA ASN A 116 -5.46 28.11 -2.87
C ASN A 116 -5.48 29.16 -1.74
N THR A 117 -6.35 30.17 -1.85
CA THR A 117 -6.46 31.24 -0.85
C THR A 117 -7.14 30.80 0.45
N ASP A 118 -7.87 29.68 0.41
CA ASP A 118 -8.53 29.08 1.57
C ASP A 118 -7.79 27.81 2.02
N LYS A 119 -6.79 27.98 2.90
CA LYS A 119 -5.97 26.92 3.50
C LYS A 119 -6.70 26.10 4.57
N ASN A 120 -8.04 26.05 4.54
CA ASN A 120 -8.78 25.30 5.54
C ASN A 120 -8.57 23.79 5.34
N PRO A 121 -7.99 23.06 6.32
CA PRO A 121 -7.67 21.64 6.19
C PRO A 121 -8.88 20.77 5.76
N LYS A 122 -10.10 21.21 6.04
CA LYS A 122 -11.34 20.53 5.64
C LYS A 122 -11.51 20.36 4.13
N ASN A 123 -10.84 21.19 3.33
CA ASN A 123 -10.92 21.22 1.86
C ASN A 123 -9.94 20.22 1.20
N TYR A 124 -9.12 19.53 1.98
CA TYR A 124 -8.06 18.65 1.49
C TYR A 124 -8.35 17.19 1.83
N GLU A 125 -7.74 16.27 1.10
CA GLU A 125 -7.97 14.83 1.27
C GLU A 125 -7.24 14.26 2.50
N TYR A 126 -6.11 14.85 2.88
CA TYR A 126 -5.33 14.44 4.06
C TYR A 126 -6.19 14.38 5.34
N PRO A 127 -6.29 13.20 5.96
CA PRO A 127 -6.90 13.06 7.27
C PRO A 127 -6.23 13.96 8.32
N TYR A 128 -6.99 14.44 9.31
CA TYR A 128 -6.41 15.25 10.39
C TYR A 128 -5.47 14.47 11.31
N THR A 129 -5.60 13.14 11.38
CA THR A 129 -4.64 12.29 12.09
C THR A 129 -4.11 11.22 11.16
N ILE A 130 -2.90 10.73 11.41
CA ILE A 130 -2.25 9.71 10.60
C ILE A 130 -2.48 8.31 11.17
N TYR A 131 -2.30 7.30 10.34
CA TYR A 131 -2.26 5.91 10.77
C TYR A 131 -0.92 5.61 11.46
N THR A 132 -0.96 5.14 12.71
CA THR A 132 0.24 4.99 13.56
C THR A 132 0.60 3.54 13.88
N LYS A 133 -0.31 2.60 13.65
CA LYS A 133 -0.03 1.18 13.90
C LYS A 133 0.80 0.60 12.76
N PRO A 134 1.58 -0.47 12.99
CA PRO A 134 2.15 -1.24 11.90
C PRO A 134 1.04 -1.84 11.04
N ILE A 135 1.24 -1.88 9.73
CA ILE A 135 0.40 -2.60 8.76
C ILE A 135 1.18 -3.72 8.11
N ASN A 136 0.48 -4.76 7.67
CA ASN A 136 1.10 -5.77 6.83
C ASN A 136 0.82 -5.49 5.35
N VAL A 137 1.89 -5.40 4.56
CA VAL A 137 1.84 -5.30 3.11
C VAL A 137 2.62 -6.45 2.52
N GLU A 138 1.90 -7.44 2.01
CA GLU A 138 2.42 -8.63 1.34
C GLU A 138 3.47 -9.39 2.16
N GLY A 139 3.27 -9.49 3.47
CA GLY A 139 4.22 -10.18 4.36
C GLY A 139 5.31 -9.29 4.99
N ALA A 140 5.47 -8.05 4.53
CA ALA A 140 6.33 -7.05 5.19
C ALA A 140 5.53 -6.14 6.13
N GLU A 141 6.13 -5.75 7.24
CA GLU A 141 5.64 -4.69 8.10
C GLU A 141 5.92 -3.33 7.45
N VAL A 142 4.96 -2.42 7.56
CA VAL A 142 5.13 -1.02 7.19
C VAL A 142 4.59 -0.16 8.32
N LYS A 143 5.34 0.87 8.72
CA LYS A 143 4.93 1.82 9.75
C LYS A 143 5.30 3.24 9.35
N GLN A 144 4.70 4.19 10.04
CA GLN A 144 5.02 5.61 9.90
C GLN A 144 6.54 5.86 9.99
N GLY A 145 7.04 6.73 9.12
CA GLY A 145 8.44 7.15 9.09
C GLY A 145 9.39 6.17 8.41
N MET A 146 8.89 5.05 7.90
CA MET A 146 9.72 4.14 7.10
C MET A 146 10.01 4.71 5.71
N LYS A 147 11.22 4.42 5.23
CA LYS A 147 11.62 4.58 3.83
C LYS A 147 11.31 3.32 3.02
N ILE A 148 11.19 3.44 1.69
CA ILE A 148 11.12 2.27 0.80
C ILE A 148 12.32 1.34 0.98
N SER A 149 13.52 1.90 1.14
CA SER A 149 14.75 1.12 1.34
C SER A 149 14.75 0.31 2.65
N GLU A 150 14.08 0.78 3.70
CA GLU A 150 13.92 0.04 4.95
C GLU A 150 12.91 -1.09 4.82
N ILE A 151 11.79 -0.83 4.13
CA ILE A 151 10.80 -1.86 3.80
C ILE A 151 11.45 -2.95 2.94
N ASN A 152 12.28 -2.58 1.96
CA ASN A 152 12.98 -3.53 1.11
C ASN A 152 13.99 -4.41 1.87
N LYS A 153 14.70 -3.87 2.86
CA LYS A 153 15.56 -4.69 3.75
C LYS A 153 14.76 -5.76 4.49
N GLU A 154 13.56 -5.41 4.97
CA GLU A 154 12.68 -6.37 5.61
C GLU A 154 12.17 -7.42 4.60
N ARG A 155 11.75 -6.98 3.42
CA ARG A 155 11.28 -7.87 2.35
C ARG A 155 12.36 -8.87 1.94
N GLU A 156 13.59 -8.41 1.73
CA GLU A 156 14.75 -9.25 1.45
C GLU A 156 14.99 -10.29 2.55
N SER A 157 14.91 -9.88 3.83
CA SER A 157 15.08 -10.80 4.96
C SER A 157 14.02 -11.91 5.03
N LYS A 158 12.89 -11.71 4.35
CA LYS A 158 11.74 -12.62 4.28
C LYS A 158 11.59 -13.30 2.91
N ASP A 159 12.57 -13.15 2.01
CA ASP A 159 12.52 -13.68 0.64
C ASP A 159 11.30 -13.16 -0.17
N LEU A 160 10.98 -11.87 0.01
CA LEU A 160 9.90 -11.18 -0.69
C LEU A 160 10.47 -10.26 -1.77
N GLU A 161 9.76 -10.16 -2.90
CA GLU A 161 10.11 -9.28 -4.03
C GLU A 161 10.23 -7.82 -3.60
N PRO A 162 11.29 -7.08 -3.98
CA PRO A 162 11.46 -5.69 -3.57
C PRO A 162 10.41 -4.76 -4.21
N ILE A 163 10.18 -3.64 -3.54
CA ILE A 163 9.39 -2.52 -4.03
C ILE A 163 10.32 -1.62 -4.86
N SER A 164 9.91 -1.28 -6.07
CA SER A 164 10.68 -0.48 -7.02
C SER A 164 9.94 0.78 -7.46
N TYR A 165 10.67 1.81 -7.86
CA TYR A 165 10.09 3.05 -8.40
C TYR A 165 9.24 2.78 -9.66
N ILE A 166 8.12 3.49 -9.78
CA ILE A 166 7.26 3.51 -10.97
C ILE A 166 7.48 4.83 -11.71
N ASP A 167 7.95 4.76 -12.97
CA ASP A 167 8.00 5.91 -13.88
C ASP A 167 6.58 6.25 -14.38
N ALA A 168 5.84 6.95 -13.52
CA ALA A 168 4.43 7.27 -13.73
C ALA A 168 4.18 8.23 -14.90
N ASN A 169 5.14 9.10 -15.26
CA ASN A 169 4.97 10.05 -16.36
C ASN A 169 5.43 9.50 -17.71
N MET A 170 5.93 8.24 -17.75
CA MET A 170 6.39 7.52 -18.94
C MET A 170 7.35 8.35 -19.81
N ASN A 171 8.13 9.26 -19.21
CA ASN A 171 9.03 10.11 -19.96
C ASN A 171 10.26 9.34 -20.47
N GLY A 172 10.39 8.06 -20.12
CA GLY A 172 11.42 7.15 -20.60
C GLY A 172 12.80 7.48 -20.01
N LYS A 173 12.86 8.32 -18.97
CA LYS A 173 14.08 8.61 -18.23
C LYS A 173 14.14 7.71 -17.01
N VAL A 174 15.24 6.99 -16.92
CA VAL A 174 15.60 6.29 -15.68
C VAL A 174 15.98 7.36 -14.66
N GLU A 175 15.03 7.79 -13.86
CA GLU A 175 15.22 8.71 -12.72
C GLU A 175 15.77 7.96 -11.50
N GLN A 176 16.69 7.01 -11.72
CA GLN A 176 17.52 6.44 -10.66
C GLN A 176 18.44 7.54 -10.12
N GLY A 177 17.91 8.34 -9.20
CA GLY A 177 18.68 8.91 -8.11
C GLY A 177 18.85 7.88 -6.99
N PRO A 178 19.73 8.10 -6.01
CA PRO A 178 19.81 7.25 -4.82
C PRO A 178 18.42 7.13 -4.18
N GLU A 179 17.97 5.89 -3.93
CA GLU A 179 16.62 5.50 -3.48
C GLU A 179 16.14 6.17 -2.17
N GLU A 180 17.01 6.87 -1.46
CA GLU A 180 16.80 7.24 -0.07
C GLU A 180 15.93 8.49 0.15
N GLU A 181 15.71 9.31 -0.88
CA GLU A 181 14.97 10.59 -0.79
C GLU A 181 14.07 10.91 -2.00
N ALA A 182 13.92 10.00 -2.96
CA ALA A 182 13.11 10.26 -4.16
C ALA A 182 11.61 10.43 -3.82
N ASN A 183 11.00 11.47 -4.39
CA ASN A 183 9.56 11.69 -4.35
C ASN A 183 8.90 10.91 -5.48
N GLY A 184 7.87 10.12 -5.20
CA GLY A 184 7.14 9.42 -6.25
C GLY A 184 6.49 8.13 -5.78
N TYR A 185 5.98 7.39 -6.76
CA TYR A 185 5.29 6.13 -6.53
C TYR A 185 6.23 4.94 -6.66
N PHE A 186 6.03 3.97 -5.78
CA PHE A 186 6.78 2.73 -5.76
C PHE A 186 5.83 1.54 -5.63
N SER A 187 6.15 0.43 -6.29
CA SER A 187 5.38 -0.82 -6.20
C SER A 187 6.26 -2.02 -6.49
N ASN A 188 5.86 -3.19 -6.01
CA ASN A 188 6.40 -4.48 -6.44
C ASN A 188 5.88 -4.90 -7.83
N TYR A 189 4.84 -4.25 -8.37
CA TYR A 189 4.33 -4.53 -9.72
C TYR A 189 5.41 -4.36 -10.80
N GLY A 190 6.24 -3.33 -10.69
CA GLY A 190 7.34 -3.04 -11.62
C GLY A 190 8.46 -4.10 -11.64
N ALA A 191 8.55 -4.95 -10.61
CA ALA A 191 9.53 -6.02 -10.53
C ALA A 191 9.10 -7.30 -11.28
N LYS A 192 7.84 -7.41 -11.70
CA LYS A 192 7.31 -8.60 -12.40
C LYS A 192 7.86 -8.68 -13.84
N ASN A 193 8.95 -9.43 -14.02
CA ASN A 193 9.63 -9.64 -15.31
C ASN A 193 8.88 -10.55 -16.31
N ASN A 194 7.61 -10.91 -16.08
CA ASN A 194 6.91 -11.91 -16.90
C ASN A 194 5.51 -11.44 -17.38
N PRO A 195 5.40 -11.01 -18.65
CA PRO A 195 4.14 -10.57 -19.27
C PRO A 195 3.04 -11.65 -19.32
N GLN A 196 3.38 -12.92 -19.14
CA GLN A 196 2.45 -14.04 -19.23
C GLN A 196 1.82 -14.38 -17.86
N GLN A 197 2.57 -14.16 -16.78
CA GLN A 197 2.06 -14.18 -15.40
C GLN A 197 1.16 -12.97 -15.13
N GLN A 198 1.56 -11.78 -15.60
CA GLN A 198 0.71 -10.58 -15.58
C GLN A 198 -0.66 -10.88 -16.23
N ARG A 199 -0.71 -11.37 -17.47
CA ARG A 199 -1.97 -11.73 -18.18
C ARG A 199 -2.87 -12.79 -17.53
N GLU A 200 -2.33 -13.62 -16.63
CA GLU A 200 -3.14 -14.62 -15.90
C GLU A 200 -3.62 -14.10 -14.55
N GLU A 201 -2.87 -13.20 -13.92
CA GLU A 201 -3.27 -12.42 -12.74
C GLU A 201 -4.34 -11.37 -13.12
N GLU A 202 -4.24 -10.77 -14.31
CA GLU A 202 -5.22 -9.85 -14.93
C GLU A 202 -6.63 -10.45 -15.09
N LYS A 203 -6.79 -11.78 -14.96
CA LYS A 203 -8.11 -12.45 -14.99
C LYS A 203 -8.79 -12.54 -13.62
N LYS A 204 -8.15 -12.05 -12.56
CA LYS A 204 -8.67 -12.04 -11.20
C LYS A 204 -8.82 -10.60 -10.74
N ASN A 205 -9.85 -10.32 -9.94
CA ASN A 205 -9.90 -9.08 -9.17
C ASN A 205 -8.60 -8.97 -8.37
N PHE A 206 -7.83 -7.92 -8.63
CA PHE A 206 -6.51 -7.71 -8.07
C PHE A 206 -6.41 -6.29 -7.52
N TYR A 207 -5.50 -6.05 -6.59
CA TYR A 207 -5.25 -4.74 -6.01
C TYR A 207 -3.87 -4.23 -6.39
N HIS A 208 -3.81 -3.08 -7.06
CA HIS A 208 -2.57 -2.34 -7.27
C HIS A 208 -2.19 -1.65 -5.97
N ILE A 209 -1.07 -2.07 -5.39
CA ILE A 209 -0.54 -1.50 -4.14
C ILE A 209 0.63 -0.59 -4.51
N MET A 210 0.50 0.70 -4.18
CA MET A 210 1.48 1.73 -4.47
C MET A 210 1.83 2.48 -3.19
N PHE A 211 3.12 2.71 -3.01
CA PHE A 211 3.65 3.52 -1.93
C PHE A 211 3.99 4.89 -2.51
N ARG A 212 3.42 5.95 -1.93
CA ARG A 212 3.91 7.30 -2.20
C ARG A 212 5.02 7.59 -1.19
N GLN A 213 6.24 7.85 -1.67
CA GLN A 213 7.32 8.39 -0.85
C GLN A 213 7.46 9.89 -1.12
N THR A 214 7.69 10.67 -0.06
CA THR A 214 7.99 12.10 -0.12
C THR A 214 9.13 12.40 0.86
N SER A 215 10.20 13.00 0.36
CA SER A 215 11.45 13.33 1.05
C SER A 215 12.03 12.16 1.85
N GLY A 216 11.96 10.96 1.27
CA GLY A 216 12.55 9.75 1.84
C GLY A 216 11.67 9.03 2.86
N GLU A 217 10.44 9.47 3.13
CA GLU A 217 9.51 8.77 4.00
C GLU A 217 8.22 8.41 3.23
N VAL A 218 7.63 7.26 3.54
CA VAL A 218 6.33 6.88 2.96
C VAL A 218 5.26 7.84 3.49
N GLU A 219 4.64 8.58 2.57
CA GLU A 219 3.58 9.54 2.83
C GLU A 219 2.24 8.84 3.03
N TYR A 220 1.91 7.92 2.12
CA TYR A 220 0.73 7.07 2.19
C TYR A 220 0.91 5.81 1.34
N ILE A 221 0.03 4.83 1.58
CA ILE A 221 -0.16 3.69 0.67
C ILE A 221 -1.49 3.86 -0.03
N ARG A 222 -1.46 3.81 -1.36
CA ARG A 222 -2.62 3.81 -2.25
C ARG A 222 -2.90 2.39 -2.73
N ILE A 223 -4.14 1.96 -2.59
CA ILE A 223 -4.61 0.65 -3.00
C ILE A 223 -5.76 0.87 -3.98
N VAL A 224 -5.63 0.34 -5.20
CA VAL A 224 -6.64 0.48 -6.26
C VAL A 224 -7.12 -0.90 -6.69
N GLN A 225 -8.43 -1.10 -6.71
CA GLN A 225 -9.01 -2.32 -7.26
C GLN A 225 -8.93 -2.31 -8.79
N ASP A 226 -8.22 -3.28 -9.36
CA ASP A 226 -8.20 -3.52 -10.79
C ASP A 226 -9.52 -4.13 -11.24
N LYS A 227 -10.21 -3.44 -12.17
CA LYS A 227 -11.46 -3.89 -12.79
C LYS A 227 -11.27 -4.37 -14.24
N GLY A 228 -10.02 -4.53 -14.69
CA GLY A 228 -9.67 -5.08 -16.01
C GLY A 228 -9.83 -4.10 -17.18
N GLN A 229 -9.93 -2.79 -16.92
CA GLN A 229 -9.98 -1.73 -17.93
C GLN A 229 -9.17 -0.51 -17.42
N GLU A 230 -8.30 -0.01 -18.30
CA GLU A 230 -7.47 1.21 -18.20
C GLU A 230 -6.29 1.17 -17.20
N TYR A 231 -5.23 0.46 -17.61
CA TYR A 231 -3.87 0.75 -17.18
C TYR A 231 -3.55 2.21 -17.53
N PHE A 232 -3.20 3.01 -16.52
CA PHE A 232 -2.76 4.40 -16.64
C PHE A 232 -3.88 5.45 -16.83
N LYS A 233 -4.78 5.62 -15.85
CA LYS A 233 -5.35 6.96 -15.62
C LYS A 233 -4.41 7.73 -14.69
N TYR A 234 -3.69 8.70 -15.27
CA TYR A 234 -2.89 9.72 -14.60
C TYR A 234 -3.56 11.08 -14.77
#